data_AF-K7K140-F1
#
_entry.id   AF-K7K140-F1
#
_cell.length_a   1.000
_cell.length_b   1.000
_cell.length_c   1.000
_cell.angle_alpha   90.00
_cell.angle_beta   90.00
_cell.angle_gamma   90.00
#
_symmetry.space_group_name_H-M   'P 1'
#
loop_
_entity.id
_entity.type
_entity.pdbx_description
1 polymer ?
#
loop_
_entity_poly.entity_id
_entity_poly.type
_entity_poly.pdbx_seq_one_letter_code
_entity_poly.pdbx_strand_id
1 'polypeptide(L)'
;MVVLIEQSELTRPQAEENNDDLVLDGGFSLLKSPSHVGFTVPDINSYGHSFRNYYDESERNKSVEELYRQQHTNQTYEFAKKMREEYGKLNKVEVGIWECCEMLDKIVDASDPDLEESQIQHALQTAEAARNDYPNEDWLHLTALIHDLGKVLLLPSFGGLPQWAVVGDSFPLGCAFHEANTHFKYFKDNPDSNNPAYNTKKGIYDEGCGLDNVMMSWGHDEYMYLVSLCKHGEISIRHPIQMLMLC
;
A
#
# COMPACT_ATOMS: atom_id res chain seq x y z
N MET A 1 31.37 -5.87 18.65
CA MET A 1 31.08 -4.91 19.72
C MET A 1 29.58 -4.74 19.71
N VAL A 2 28.89 -5.38 20.66
CA VAL A 2 27.42 -5.39 20.75
C VAL A 2 27.01 -4.21 21.62
N VAL A 3 26.13 -3.34 21.13
CA VAL A 3 25.53 -2.27 21.93
C VAL A 3 24.09 -2.68 22.21
N LEU A 4 23.80 -3.04 23.46
CA LEU A 4 22.46 -3.27 23.97
C LEU A 4 21.92 -1.92 24.46
N ILE A 5 20.71 -1.53 24.02
CA ILE A 5 20.01 -0.34 24.53
C ILE A 5 18.79 -0.82 25.32
N GLU A 6 18.74 -0.50 26.61
CA GLU A 6 17.64 -0.84 27.52
C GLU A 6 16.37 -0.03 27.22
N GLN A 7 15.22 -0.67 27.38
CA GLN A 7 13.89 -0.05 27.27
C GLN A 7 13.49 0.61 28.60
N SER A 8 12.99 1.85 28.57
CA SER A 8 12.37 2.50 29.73
C SER A 8 10.85 2.33 29.71
N GLU A 9 10.27 1.82 30.79
CA GLU A 9 8.82 1.76 30.99
C GLU A 9 8.24 3.15 31.29
N LEU A 10 7.12 3.50 30.65
CA LEU A 10 6.38 4.73 30.92
C LEU A 10 4.98 4.42 31.48
N THR A 11 4.74 4.83 32.73
CA THR A 11 3.43 4.85 33.40
C THR A 11 2.53 5.96 32.86
N ARG A 12 1.23 5.66 32.62
CA ARG A 12 0.22 6.61 32.13
C ARG A 12 -0.50 7.36 33.27
N PRO A 13 -0.78 8.67 33.15
CA PRO A 13 -1.79 9.35 33.96
C PRO A 13 -3.16 9.39 33.25
N GLN A 14 -4.24 9.41 34.04
CA GLN A 14 -5.65 9.50 33.59
C GLN A 14 -6.13 10.96 33.46
N ALA A 15 -7.00 11.24 32.47
CA ALA A 15 -7.98 12.36 32.44
C ALA A 15 -9.00 12.06 31.30
N GLU A 16 -10.29 11.84 31.58
CA GLU A 16 -11.45 12.77 31.66
C GLU A 16 -12.00 13.30 30.31
N GLU A 17 -13.27 12.98 30.07
CA GLU A 17 -14.06 13.18 28.84
C GLU A 17 -14.62 14.62 28.68
N ASN A 18 -14.55 15.20 27.46
CA ASN A 18 -15.73 15.65 26.71
C ASN A 18 -15.43 16.34 25.35
N ASN A 19 -16.33 16.03 24.40
CA ASN A 19 -16.76 16.69 23.15
C ASN A 19 -15.97 16.54 21.83
N ASP A 20 -16.59 15.76 20.93
CA ASP A 20 -16.79 15.93 19.49
C ASP A 20 -15.62 16.49 18.66
N ASP A 21 -14.66 15.61 18.38
CA ASP A 21 -13.97 15.49 17.11
C ASP A 21 -13.58 14.02 16.93
N LEU A 22 -13.58 13.49 15.71
CA LEU A 22 -13.07 12.15 15.40
C LEU A 22 -11.55 12.14 15.65
N VAL A 23 -11.17 11.89 16.90
CA VAL A 23 -9.78 11.69 17.31
C VAL A 23 -9.40 10.25 16.96
N LEU A 24 -8.48 10.10 16.00
CA LEU A 24 -7.73 8.86 15.83
C LEU A 24 -6.84 8.71 17.07
N ASP A 25 -7.32 8.00 18.10
CA ASP A 25 -6.57 7.70 19.32
C ASP A 25 -5.53 6.60 19.07
N GLY A 26 -4.63 6.87 18.14
CA GLY A 26 -3.31 6.24 18.10
C GLY A 26 -2.36 7.22 18.78
N GLY A 27 -1.92 6.91 20.00
CA GLY A 27 -1.08 7.77 20.84
C GLY A 27 0.25 8.18 20.19
N PHE A 28 0.19 9.13 19.26
CA PHE A 28 1.33 9.79 18.67
C PHE A 28 1.52 11.12 19.40
N SER A 29 2.55 11.21 20.22
CA SER A 29 3.04 12.54 20.62
C SER A 29 3.61 13.19 19.37
N LEU A 30 2.81 14.04 18.72
CA LEU A 30 3.30 15.05 17.80
C LEU A 30 4.36 15.86 18.55
N LEU A 31 5.63 15.56 18.28
CA LEU A 31 6.73 16.46 18.60
C LEU A 31 6.33 17.83 18.07
N LYS A 32 6.19 18.81 18.97
CA LYS A 32 6.02 20.21 18.58
C LYS A 32 7.16 20.58 17.64
N SER A 33 6.89 20.62 16.35
CA SER A 33 7.83 21.06 15.35
C SER A 33 8.00 22.58 15.46
N PRO A 34 9.25 23.09 15.45
CA PRO A 34 9.46 24.51 15.24
C PRO A 34 9.15 24.82 13.77
N SER A 35 8.06 25.56 13.56
CA SER A 35 7.73 26.39 12.37
C SER A 35 7.93 25.78 10.97
N HIS A 36 6.80 25.50 10.30
CA HIS A 36 6.62 25.45 8.84
C HIS A 36 7.73 24.76 8.01
N VAL A 37 7.67 23.44 7.93
CA VAL A 37 8.11 22.69 6.75
C VAL A 37 7.01 21.69 6.42
N GLY A 38 5.93 22.18 5.78
CA GLY A 38 4.93 21.30 5.19
C GLY A 38 5.42 20.87 3.82
N PHE A 39 5.39 19.57 3.53
CA PHE A 39 5.59 19.06 2.18
C PHE A 39 4.57 19.74 1.25
N THR A 40 5.07 20.46 0.24
CA THR A 40 4.22 21.14 -0.74
C THR A 40 4.27 20.32 -2.02
N VAL A 41 3.16 19.63 -2.33
CA VAL A 41 3.02 18.88 -3.58
C VAL A 41 3.03 19.89 -4.73
N PRO A 42 3.89 19.74 -5.75
CA PRO A 42 3.83 20.57 -6.95
C PRO A 42 2.51 20.38 -7.68
N ASP A 43 1.97 21.42 -8.32
CA ASP A 43 0.71 21.31 -9.08
C ASP A 43 0.84 20.42 -10.34
N ILE A 44 2.08 20.21 -10.82
CA ILE A 44 2.39 19.46 -12.04
C ILE A 44 3.61 18.55 -11.83
N ASN A 45 3.61 17.41 -12.52
CA ASN A 45 4.74 16.48 -12.56
C ASN A 45 5.87 17.01 -13.46
N SER A 46 7.00 16.30 -13.50
CA SER A 46 8.17 16.62 -14.33
C SER A 46 7.86 16.67 -15.83
N TYR A 47 6.72 16.15 -16.26
CA TYR A 47 6.24 16.13 -17.63
C TYR A 47 5.22 17.24 -17.94
N GLY A 48 4.88 18.08 -16.95
CA GLY A 48 3.94 19.19 -17.11
C GLY A 48 2.47 18.81 -17.04
N HIS A 49 2.15 17.61 -16.55
CA HIS A 49 0.77 17.14 -16.34
C HIS A 49 0.39 17.21 -14.85
N SER A 50 -0.90 17.34 -14.57
CA SER A 50 -1.44 17.21 -13.21
C SER A 50 -1.32 15.76 -12.74
N PHE A 51 -0.91 15.56 -11.48
CA PHE A 51 -0.80 14.23 -10.89
C PHE A 51 -2.15 13.50 -10.83
N ARG A 52 -2.10 12.17 -10.99
CA ARG A 52 -3.23 11.24 -10.83
C ARG A 52 -4.46 11.59 -11.69
N ASN A 53 -4.25 12.05 -12.91
CA ASN A 53 -5.35 12.40 -13.82
C ASN A 53 -5.87 11.17 -14.61
N TYR A 54 -6.99 10.62 -14.14
CA TYR A 54 -7.66 9.46 -14.76
C TYR A 54 -8.70 9.83 -15.85
N TYR A 55 -8.89 11.11 -16.16
CA TYR A 55 -10.03 11.58 -16.96
C TYR A 55 -9.64 12.19 -18.31
N ASP A 56 -8.36 12.47 -18.54
CA ASP A 56 -7.89 12.95 -19.83
C ASP A 56 -8.03 11.87 -20.92
N GLU A 57 -8.31 12.29 -22.16
CA GLU A 57 -8.38 11.38 -23.31
C GLU A 57 -6.97 11.04 -23.83
N SER A 58 -6.29 10.12 -23.14
CA SER A 58 -4.98 9.58 -23.56
C SER A 58 -5.04 8.05 -23.72
N GLU A 59 -4.14 7.47 -24.54
CA GLU A 59 -4.02 6.00 -24.65
C GLU A 59 -3.57 5.38 -23.31
N ARG A 60 -2.75 6.09 -22.53
CA ARG A 60 -2.37 5.69 -21.18
C ARG A 60 -3.60 5.56 -20.28
N ASN A 61 -4.48 6.55 -20.28
CA ASN A 61 -5.69 6.54 -19.46
C ASN A 61 -6.65 5.41 -19.86
N LYS A 62 -6.75 5.07 -21.14
CA LYS A 62 -7.51 3.89 -21.58
C LYS A 62 -6.94 2.59 -21.03
N SER A 63 -5.61 2.45 -21.04
CA SER A 63 -4.95 1.25 -20.48
C SER A 63 -5.11 1.16 -18.97
N VAL A 64 -4.99 2.28 -18.25
CA VAL A 64 -5.20 2.39 -16.80
C VAL A 64 -6.65 2.07 -16.44
N GLU A 65 -7.62 2.65 -17.16
CA GLU A 65 -9.04 2.39 -16.95
C GLU A 65 -9.39 0.91 -17.19
N GLU A 66 -8.83 0.28 -18.23
CA GLU A 66 -9.03 -1.15 -18.48
C GLU A 66 -8.42 -2.03 -17.38
N LEU A 67 -7.26 -1.66 -16.83
CA LEU A 67 -6.67 -2.35 -15.68
C LEU A 67 -7.60 -2.25 -14.47
N TYR A 68 -8.07 -1.06 -14.12
CA TYR A 68 -9.01 -0.86 -13.01
C TYR A 68 -10.35 -1.57 -13.24
N ARG A 69 -10.85 -1.60 -14.49
CA ARG A 69 -12.03 -2.41 -14.83
C ARG A 69 -11.81 -3.88 -14.50
N GLN A 70 -10.67 -4.45 -14.92
CA GLN A 70 -10.34 -5.84 -14.62
C GLN A 70 -10.15 -6.07 -13.12
N GLN A 71 -9.48 -5.16 -12.42
CA GLN A 71 -9.26 -5.23 -10.99
C GLN A 71 -10.60 -5.24 -10.24
N HIS A 72 -11.45 -4.24 -10.47
CA HIS A 72 -12.74 -4.12 -9.79
C HIS A 72 -13.70 -5.25 -10.14
N THR A 73 -13.58 -5.87 -11.32
CA THR A 73 -14.42 -7.03 -11.69
C THR A 73 -13.97 -8.31 -10.97
N ASN A 74 -12.66 -8.52 -10.81
CA ASN A 74 -12.10 -9.82 -10.43
C ASN A 74 -11.59 -9.91 -8.99
N GLN A 75 -11.29 -8.79 -8.33
CA GLN A 75 -10.93 -8.75 -6.92
C GLN A 75 -12.18 -9.03 -6.07
N THR A 76 -12.28 -10.27 -5.58
CA THR A 76 -13.34 -10.72 -4.68
C THR A 76 -12.73 -11.13 -3.35
N TYR A 77 -13.54 -11.15 -2.29
CA TYR A 77 -13.12 -11.61 -0.97
C TYR A 77 -12.49 -13.01 -1.03
N GLU A 78 -13.10 -13.93 -1.78
CA GLU A 78 -12.59 -15.29 -1.97
C GLU A 78 -11.29 -15.33 -2.76
N PHE A 79 -11.14 -14.49 -3.79
CA PHE A 79 -9.89 -14.35 -4.52
C PHE A 79 -8.76 -13.89 -3.58
N ALA A 80 -8.96 -12.78 -2.86
CA ALA A 80 -7.93 -12.24 -1.97
C ALA A 80 -7.55 -13.23 -0.86
N LYS A 81 -8.54 -13.92 -0.27
CA LYS A 81 -8.30 -14.97 0.72
C LYS A 81 -7.43 -16.11 0.17
N LYS A 82 -7.73 -16.59 -1.04
CA LYS A 82 -6.92 -17.63 -1.71
C LYS A 82 -5.50 -17.15 -1.97
N MET A 83 -5.35 -15.92 -2.44
CA MET A 83 -4.03 -15.34 -2.72
C MET A 83 -3.20 -15.20 -1.43
N ARG A 84 -3.81 -14.71 -0.34
CA ARG A 84 -3.16 -14.62 0.97
C ARG A 84 -2.74 -15.99 1.50
N GLU A 85 -3.55 -17.03 1.33
CA GLU A 85 -3.18 -18.40 1.69
C GLU A 85 -2.01 -18.95 0.85
N GLU A 86 -2.02 -18.68 -0.46
CA GLU A 86 -0.98 -19.17 -1.37
C GLU A 86 0.36 -18.46 -1.14
N TYR A 87 0.34 -17.14 -1.14
CA TYR A 87 1.55 -16.31 -1.11
C TYR A 87 2.04 -16.04 0.31
N GLY A 88 1.18 -16.15 1.33
CA GLY A 88 1.59 -16.10 2.74
C GLY A 88 2.52 -17.24 3.17
N LYS A 89 2.70 -18.27 2.33
CA LYS A 89 3.72 -19.32 2.52
C LYS A 89 5.14 -18.82 2.29
N LEU A 90 5.30 -17.70 1.56
CA LEU A 90 6.58 -17.04 1.28
C LEU A 90 7.68 -18.00 0.79
N ASN A 91 7.30 -18.94 -0.08
CA ASN A 91 8.16 -20.03 -0.55
C ASN A 91 8.37 -20.03 -2.07
N LYS A 92 8.22 -18.86 -2.72
CA LYS A 92 8.39 -18.72 -4.18
C LYS A 92 9.85 -18.63 -4.57
N VAL A 93 10.57 -17.65 -4.00
CA VAL A 93 11.97 -17.33 -4.31
C VAL A 93 12.64 -16.78 -3.05
N GLU A 94 13.92 -17.12 -2.85
CA GLU A 94 14.80 -16.50 -1.85
C GLU A 94 15.80 -15.58 -2.56
N VAL A 95 15.73 -14.27 -2.29
CA VAL A 95 16.55 -13.22 -2.90
C VAL A 95 16.81 -12.09 -1.89
N GLY A 96 17.94 -11.40 -2.03
CA GLY A 96 18.23 -10.19 -1.27
C GLY A 96 17.36 -8.99 -1.71
N ILE A 97 17.25 -7.97 -0.85
CA ILE A 97 16.49 -6.75 -1.14
C ILE A 97 16.97 -6.08 -2.42
N TRP A 98 18.27 -5.91 -2.60
CA TRP A 98 18.83 -5.27 -3.79
C TRP A 98 18.58 -6.08 -5.06
N GLU A 99 18.71 -7.40 -5.01
CA GLU A 99 18.37 -8.28 -6.14
C GLU A 99 16.89 -8.15 -6.49
N CYS A 100 16.01 -8.03 -5.48
CA CYS A 100 14.59 -7.76 -5.68
C CYS A 100 14.35 -6.41 -6.36
N CYS A 101 15.07 -5.35 -5.98
CA CYS A 101 15.05 -4.06 -6.68
C CYS A 101 15.48 -4.21 -8.15
N GLU A 102 16.57 -4.93 -8.44
CA GLU A 102 17.03 -5.18 -9.82
C GLU A 102 16.01 -5.95 -10.65
N MET A 103 15.22 -6.84 -10.03
CA MET A 103 14.13 -7.53 -10.71
C MET A 103 12.99 -6.59 -11.14
N LEU A 104 12.81 -5.45 -10.47
CA LEU A 104 11.82 -4.43 -10.81
C LEU A 104 12.17 -3.62 -12.07
N ASP A 105 13.41 -3.68 -12.56
CA ASP A 105 13.85 -2.95 -13.76
C ASP A 105 13.04 -3.31 -15.02
N LYS A 106 12.46 -4.51 -15.05
CA LYS A 106 11.66 -5.01 -16.19
C LYS A 106 10.18 -4.72 -16.07
N ILE A 107 9.75 -4.08 -14.99
CA ILE A 107 8.34 -3.84 -14.69
C ILE A 107 8.03 -2.36 -14.92
N VAL A 108 6.98 -2.13 -15.71
CA VAL A 108 6.29 -0.85 -15.80
C VAL A 108 4.89 -1.07 -15.22
N ASP A 109 4.54 -0.29 -14.21
CA ASP A 109 3.22 -0.31 -13.59
C ASP A 109 2.21 0.21 -14.62
N ALA A 110 1.16 -0.56 -14.93
CA ALA A 110 0.15 -0.17 -15.91
C ALA A 110 -1.06 0.55 -15.28
N SER A 111 -1.09 0.70 -13.97
CA SER A 111 -2.16 1.38 -13.22
C SER A 111 -1.87 2.87 -12.97
N ASP A 112 -0.59 3.26 -13.11
CA ASP A 112 -0.12 4.61 -12.82
C ASP A 112 -0.32 5.54 -14.04
N PRO A 113 -1.13 6.60 -13.98
CA PRO A 113 -1.29 7.52 -15.10
C PRO A 113 -0.07 8.43 -15.33
N ASP A 114 0.84 8.54 -14.36
CA ASP A 114 1.94 9.50 -14.32
C ASP A 114 3.31 8.88 -14.68
N LEU A 115 3.49 7.57 -14.46
CA LEU A 115 4.78 6.89 -14.67
C LEU A 115 4.84 6.04 -15.95
N GLU A 116 5.94 6.16 -16.69
CA GLU A 116 6.32 5.25 -17.77
C GLU A 116 7.67 4.54 -17.50
N GLU A 117 8.34 4.94 -16.41
CA GLU A 117 9.64 4.43 -15.97
C GLU A 117 9.56 3.02 -15.35
N SER A 118 10.73 2.38 -15.24
CA SER A 118 10.82 1.10 -14.55
C SER A 118 10.65 1.28 -13.04
N GLN A 119 10.10 0.25 -12.39
CA GLN A 119 9.78 0.32 -10.96
C GLN A 119 11.02 0.46 -10.05
N ILE A 120 12.22 0.07 -10.51
CA ILE A 120 13.46 0.37 -9.78
C ILE A 120 13.77 1.87 -9.75
N GLN A 121 13.50 2.60 -10.84
CA GLN A 121 13.73 4.05 -10.90
C GLN A 121 12.82 4.76 -9.90
N HIS A 122 11.55 4.38 -9.88
CA HIS A 122 10.58 4.87 -8.89
C HIS A 122 11.02 4.58 -7.46
N ALA A 123 11.42 3.35 -7.14
CA ALA A 123 11.88 3.00 -5.80
C ALA A 123 13.06 3.87 -5.34
N LEU A 124 14.04 4.12 -6.21
CA LEU A 124 15.18 4.98 -5.92
C LEU A 124 14.80 6.46 -5.81
N GLN A 125 13.90 6.95 -6.66
CA GLN A 125 13.39 8.33 -6.59
C GLN A 125 12.69 8.59 -5.26
N THR A 126 11.79 7.68 -4.85
CA THR A 126 11.03 7.79 -3.59
C THR A 126 11.97 7.70 -2.39
N ALA A 127 12.92 6.76 -2.39
CA ALA A 127 13.91 6.63 -1.33
C ALA A 127 14.81 7.86 -1.19
N GLU A 128 15.32 8.41 -2.31
CA GLU A 128 16.18 9.60 -2.28
C GLU A 128 15.42 10.88 -1.91
N ALA A 129 14.15 11.02 -2.32
CA ALA A 129 13.30 12.10 -1.87
C ALA A 129 13.07 12.03 -0.35
N ALA A 130 12.73 10.84 0.17
CA ALA A 130 12.60 10.63 1.61
C ALA A 130 13.91 10.92 2.36
N ARG A 131 15.06 10.52 1.79
CA ARG A 131 16.39 10.79 2.36
C ARG A 131 16.71 12.28 2.41
N ASN A 132 16.32 13.04 1.39
CA ASN A 132 16.55 14.47 1.32
C ASN A 132 15.67 15.24 2.33
N ASP A 133 14.40 14.89 2.41
CA ASP A 133 13.42 15.63 3.21
C ASP A 133 13.47 15.23 4.69
N TYR A 134 13.84 13.98 4.99
CA TYR A 134 13.90 13.43 6.35
C TYR A 134 15.27 12.77 6.63
N PRO A 135 16.37 13.53 6.62
CA PRO A 135 17.72 12.97 6.62
C PRO A 135 18.10 12.12 7.85
N ASN A 136 17.35 12.23 8.94
CA ASN A 136 17.59 11.49 10.18
C ASN A 136 16.66 10.27 10.37
N GLU A 137 15.73 10.02 9.45
CA GLU A 137 14.75 8.92 9.52
C GLU A 137 15.14 7.78 8.56
N ASP A 138 16.23 7.08 8.88
CA ASP A 138 16.79 6.00 8.05
C ASP A 138 15.76 4.89 7.70
N TRP A 139 14.90 4.54 8.65
CA TRP A 139 13.80 3.59 8.45
C TRP A 139 12.80 4.06 7.39
N LEU A 140 12.58 5.37 7.23
CA LEU A 140 11.69 5.92 6.22
C LEU A 140 12.31 5.81 4.83
N HIS A 141 13.63 6.00 4.71
CA HIS A 141 14.34 5.84 3.44
C HIS A 141 14.26 4.38 2.98
N LEU A 142 14.46 3.45 3.91
CA LEU A 142 14.32 2.03 3.62
C LEU A 142 12.88 1.69 3.25
N THR A 143 11.89 2.18 4.01
CA THR A 143 10.48 1.91 3.73
C THR A 143 10.10 2.42 2.33
N ALA A 144 10.54 3.62 1.97
CA ALA A 144 10.38 4.19 0.64
C ALA A 144 11.07 3.37 -0.46
N LEU A 145 12.24 2.79 -0.19
CA LEU A 145 12.92 1.92 -1.16
C LEU A 145 12.16 0.61 -1.39
N ILE A 146 11.55 0.04 -0.34
CA ILE A 146 10.98 -1.31 -0.39
C ILE A 146 9.46 -1.37 -0.62
N HIS A 147 8.75 -0.23 -0.56
CA HIS A 147 7.27 -0.16 -0.63
C HIS A 147 6.71 -0.99 -1.81
N ASP A 148 7.29 -0.81 -3.00
CA ASP A 148 6.84 -1.43 -4.23
C ASP A 148 7.47 -2.78 -4.58
N LEU A 149 8.31 -3.36 -3.69
CA LEU A 149 8.96 -4.64 -4.00
C LEU A 149 7.97 -5.79 -4.20
N GLY A 150 6.73 -5.67 -3.72
CA GLY A 150 5.69 -6.67 -3.97
C GLY A 150 5.30 -6.79 -5.46
N LYS A 151 5.67 -5.82 -6.30
CA LYS A 151 5.44 -5.88 -7.75
C LYS A 151 6.21 -7.04 -8.42
N VAL A 152 7.18 -7.66 -7.75
CA VAL A 152 7.81 -8.91 -8.23
C VAL A 152 6.82 -10.05 -8.47
N LEU A 153 5.62 -10.01 -7.90
CA LEU A 153 4.53 -10.94 -8.19
C LEU A 153 4.17 -11.03 -9.70
N LEU A 154 4.50 -10.00 -10.47
CA LEU A 154 4.35 -9.97 -11.94
C LEU A 154 5.36 -10.86 -12.67
N LEU A 155 6.45 -11.25 -12.01
CA LEU A 155 7.50 -12.04 -12.63
C LEU A 155 7.14 -13.53 -12.60
N PRO A 156 7.47 -14.30 -13.66
CA PRO A 156 7.17 -15.72 -13.73
C PRO A 156 7.69 -16.54 -12.54
N SER A 157 8.83 -16.15 -11.95
CA SER A 157 9.42 -16.82 -10.79
C SER A 157 8.60 -16.67 -9.51
N PHE A 158 7.81 -15.60 -9.39
CA PHE A 158 6.95 -15.36 -8.23
C PHE A 158 5.51 -15.81 -8.47
N GLY A 159 5.08 -15.92 -9.73
CA GLY A 159 3.75 -16.42 -10.09
C GLY A 159 3.25 -15.90 -11.44
N GLY A 160 3.84 -14.82 -11.95
CA GLY A 160 3.41 -14.22 -13.22
C GLY A 160 1.98 -13.72 -13.17
N LEU A 161 1.59 -13.10 -12.05
CA LEU A 161 0.23 -12.61 -11.87
C LEU A 161 -0.09 -11.49 -12.88
N PRO A 162 -1.35 -11.35 -13.29
CA PRO A 162 -1.75 -10.22 -14.11
C PRO A 162 -1.65 -8.91 -13.31
N GLN A 163 -1.38 -7.79 -14.00
CA GLN A 163 -1.17 -6.49 -13.35
C GLN A 163 -2.33 -6.06 -12.45
N TRP A 164 -3.59 -6.31 -12.85
CA TRP A 164 -4.76 -5.98 -12.03
C TRP A 164 -4.78 -6.68 -10.65
N ALA A 165 -4.05 -7.78 -10.49
CA ALA A 165 -3.94 -8.53 -9.24
C ALA A 165 -2.69 -8.15 -8.41
N VAL A 166 -1.94 -7.13 -8.83
CA VAL A 166 -0.67 -6.74 -8.18
C VAL A 166 -0.59 -5.24 -7.94
N VAL A 167 -0.88 -4.43 -8.95
CA VAL A 167 -0.74 -2.96 -8.90
C VAL A 167 -2.10 -2.26 -8.84
N GLY A 168 -2.08 -0.95 -8.66
CA GLY A 168 -3.24 -0.07 -8.56
C GLY A 168 -3.74 0.13 -7.14
N ASP A 169 -4.62 1.11 -6.99
CA ASP A 169 -5.25 1.47 -5.71
C ASP A 169 -5.89 0.25 -5.05
N SER A 170 -5.68 0.11 -3.74
CA SER A 170 -6.27 -0.96 -2.95
C SER A 170 -7.61 -0.53 -2.34
N PHE A 171 -8.47 -1.50 -2.07
CA PHE A 171 -9.78 -1.26 -1.46
C PHE A 171 -10.21 -2.41 -0.54
N PRO A 172 -11.03 -2.14 0.48
CA PRO A 172 -11.61 -3.18 1.33
C PRO A 172 -12.52 -4.14 0.55
N LEU A 173 -12.38 -5.43 0.80
CA LEU A 173 -13.25 -6.51 0.32
C LEU A 173 -14.15 -7.01 1.45
N GLY A 174 -15.25 -7.72 1.14
CA GLY A 174 -16.13 -8.27 2.17
C GLY A 174 -17.09 -7.23 2.80
N CYS A 175 -17.12 -6.01 2.29
CA CYS A 175 -18.09 -4.96 2.56
C CYS A 175 -18.46 -4.22 1.26
N ALA A 176 -19.44 -3.32 1.31
CA ALA A 176 -19.85 -2.54 0.15
C ALA A 176 -18.71 -1.63 -0.32
N PHE A 177 -18.47 -1.61 -1.63
CA PHE A 177 -17.49 -0.72 -2.25
C PHE A 177 -17.91 0.75 -2.09
N HIS A 178 -16.95 1.64 -1.88
CA HIS A 178 -17.20 3.07 -1.70
C HIS A 178 -16.96 3.86 -2.99
N GLU A 179 -17.75 4.90 -3.24
CA GLU A 179 -17.66 5.75 -4.44
C GLU A 179 -16.35 6.55 -4.58
N ALA A 180 -15.54 6.56 -3.52
CA ALA A 180 -14.22 7.17 -3.51
C ALA A 180 -13.17 6.33 -4.25
N ASN A 181 -13.46 5.04 -4.48
CA ASN A 181 -12.58 4.18 -5.25
C ASN A 181 -12.49 4.68 -6.70
N THR A 182 -11.26 4.80 -7.22
CA THR A 182 -10.98 5.14 -8.61
C THR A 182 -11.82 4.27 -9.54
N HIS A 183 -12.40 4.82 -10.61
CA HIS A 183 -13.30 4.12 -11.54
C HIS A 183 -14.40 3.23 -10.89
N PHE A 184 -15.03 3.70 -9.80
CA PHE A 184 -16.07 2.99 -9.04
C PHE A 184 -17.17 2.31 -9.89
N LYS A 185 -17.51 2.89 -11.04
CA LYS A 185 -18.54 2.37 -11.97
C LYS A 185 -18.38 0.90 -12.37
N TYR A 186 -17.18 0.32 -12.27
CA TYR A 186 -16.92 -1.07 -12.65
C TYR A 186 -17.23 -2.09 -11.54
N PHE A 187 -17.38 -1.66 -10.27
CA PHE A 187 -17.77 -2.57 -9.20
C PHE A 187 -19.16 -3.19 -9.40
N LYS A 188 -20.01 -2.58 -10.23
CA LYS A 188 -21.32 -3.17 -10.59
C LYS A 188 -21.20 -4.58 -11.19
N ASP A 189 -20.06 -4.87 -11.83
CA ASP A 189 -19.79 -6.15 -12.51
C ASP A 189 -19.08 -7.15 -11.58
N ASN A 190 -18.69 -6.72 -10.37
CA ASN A 190 -18.12 -7.59 -9.35
C ASN A 190 -19.22 -8.46 -8.70
N PRO A 191 -19.03 -9.79 -8.59
CA PRO A 191 -20.01 -10.66 -7.94
C PRO A 191 -20.26 -10.32 -6.46
N ASP A 192 -19.27 -9.78 -5.74
CA ASP A 192 -19.41 -9.42 -4.32
C ASP A 192 -20.35 -8.22 -4.10
N SER A 193 -20.55 -7.36 -5.11
CA SER A 193 -21.53 -6.26 -5.05
C SER A 193 -22.96 -6.74 -4.87
N ASN A 194 -23.26 -7.97 -5.29
CA ASN A 194 -24.59 -8.59 -5.15
C ASN A 194 -24.63 -9.64 -4.04
N ASN A 195 -23.53 -9.86 -3.33
CA ASN A 195 -23.47 -10.84 -2.25
C ASN A 195 -24.13 -10.25 -0.98
N PRO A 196 -25.20 -10.86 -0.44
CA PRO A 196 -25.90 -10.34 0.74
C PRO A 196 -25.04 -10.29 2.01
N ALA A 197 -23.93 -11.03 2.06
CA ALA A 197 -22.98 -10.95 3.17
C ALA A 197 -22.09 -9.69 3.09
N TYR A 198 -21.84 -9.16 1.90
CA TYR A 198 -20.85 -8.12 1.65
C TYR A 198 -21.48 -6.79 1.24
N ASN A 199 -22.67 -6.79 0.64
CA ASN A 199 -23.29 -5.60 0.03
C ASN A 199 -23.83 -4.54 1.02
N THR A 200 -23.49 -4.64 2.31
CA THR A 200 -23.80 -3.62 3.32
C THR A 200 -22.55 -2.81 3.65
N LYS A 201 -22.72 -1.60 4.21
CA LYS A 201 -21.60 -0.70 4.54
C LYS A 201 -20.48 -1.38 5.34
N LYS A 202 -20.83 -2.26 6.27
CA LYS A 202 -19.86 -2.98 7.12
C LYS A 202 -19.59 -4.41 6.65
N GLY A 203 -20.51 -5.00 5.88
CA GLY A 203 -20.40 -6.38 5.42
C GLY A 203 -20.12 -7.34 6.56
N ILE A 204 -18.98 -8.01 6.52
CA ILE A 204 -18.53 -8.96 7.56
C ILE A 204 -17.78 -8.32 8.73
N TYR A 205 -17.52 -7.01 8.71
CA TYR A 205 -16.67 -6.35 9.69
C TYR A 205 -17.45 -5.71 10.82
N ASP A 206 -16.82 -5.66 11.99
CA ASP A 206 -17.25 -4.83 13.11
C ASP A 206 -16.80 -3.38 12.92
N GLU A 207 -17.54 -2.46 13.53
CA GLU A 207 -17.18 -1.05 13.54
C GLU A 207 -15.97 -0.80 14.44
N GLY A 208 -14.97 -0.08 13.92
CA GLY A 208 -13.72 0.15 14.66
C GLY A 208 -12.80 -1.07 14.75
N CYS A 209 -12.97 -2.08 13.89
CA CYS A 209 -12.13 -3.29 13.90
C CYS A 209 -10.65 -3.04 13.57
N GLY A 210 -10.29 -1.89 12.99
CA GLY A 210 -8.92 -1.61 12.55
C GLY A 210 -8.57 -2.25 11.21
N LEU A 211 -7.71 -1.58 10.43
CA LEU A 211 -7.35 -2.02 9.07
C LEU A 211 -6.58 -3.35 9.04
N ASP A 212 -5.89 -3.70 10.13
CA ASP A 212 -5.23 -4.99 10.31
C ASP A 212 -6.21 -6.18 10.29
N ASN A 213 -7.49 -5.92 10.58
CA ASN A 213 -8.57 -6.90 10.57
C ASN A 213 -9.44 -6.83 9.29
N VAL A 214 -9.09 -5.96 8.35
CA VAL A 214 -9.78 -5.82 7.05
C VAL A 214 -9.06 -6.65 6.00
N MET A 215 -9.82 -7.42 5.22
CA MET A 215 -9.30 -8.04 3.99
C MET A 215 -9.25 -6.97 2.90
N MET A 216 -8.05 -6.54 2.55
CA MET A 216 -7.82 -5.65 1.41
C MET A 216 -7.80 -6.45 0.10
N SER A 217 -8.09 -5.79 -1.01
CA SER A 217 -7.82 -6.32 -2.36
C SER A 217 -6.37 -6.81 -2.44
N TRP A 218 -6.16 -7.98 -3.05
CA TRP A 218 -4.83 -8.56 -3.12
C TRP A 218 -3.92 -7.76 -4.06
N GLY A 219 -2.70 -7.47 -3.62
CA GLY A 219 -1.72 -6.73 -4.40
C GLY A 219 -0.33 -6.72 -3.78
N HIS A 220 0.54 -5.88 -4.32
CA HIS A 220 1.91 -5.69 -3.84
C HIS A 220 1.96 -5.27 -2.36
N ASP A 221 1.07 -4.38 -1.91
CA ASP A 221 0.97 -3.92 -0.51
C ASP A 221 0.77 -5.08 0.46
N GLU A 222 -0.29 -5.86 0.26
CA GLU A 222 -0.64 -6.99 1.13
C GLU A 222 0.47 -8.05 1.14
N TYR A 223 1.09 -8.29 -0.03
CA TYR A 223 2.22 -9.20 -0.11
C TYR A 223 3.44 -8.69 0.67
N MET A 224 3.79 -7.41 0.54
CA MET A 224 4.91 -6.82 1.29
C MET A 224 4.62 -6.75 2.79
N TYR A 225 3.38 -6.51 3.19
CA TYR A 225 2.94 -6.64 4.56
C TYR A 225 3.23 -8.05 5.11
N LEU A 226 2.83 -9.11 4.39
CA LEU A 226 3.12 -10.50 4.78
C LEU A 226 4.64 -10.78 4.85
N VAL A 227 5.42 -10.28 3.89
CA VAL A 227 6.89 -10.39 3.90
C VAL A 227 7.47 -9.72 5.15
N SER A 228 7.00 -8.53 5.50
CA SER A 228 7.49 -7.77 6.67
C SER A 228 7.14 -8.42 8.02
N LEU A 229 6.06 -9.22 8.07
CA LEU A 229 5.70 -10.01 9.25
C LEU A 229 6.52 -11.30 9.40
N CYS A 230 7.25 -11.71 8.36
CA CYS A 230 8.00 -12.96 8.37
C CYS A 230 9.20 -12.86 9.33
N LYS A 231 9.15 -13.65 10.41
CA LYS A 231 10.17 -13.66 11.47
C LYS A 231 11.41 -14.51 11.16
N HIS A 232 11.53 -15.04 9.94
CA HIS A 232 12.62 -15.97 9.59
C HIS A 232 13.93 -15.30 9.13
N GLY A 233 13.97 -13.96 9.10
CA GLY A 233 15.19 -13.18 8.93
C GLY A 233 15.10 -11.90 9.76
N GLU A 234 16.23 -11.34 10.17
CA GLU A 234 16.35 -10.20 11.09
C GLU A 234 15.88 -8.85 10.49
N ILE A 235 14.79 -8.83 9.71
CA ILE A 235 14.17 -7.60 9.23
C ILE A 235 13.00 -7.29 10.17
N SER A 236 13.27 -6.48 11.20
CA SER A 236 12.22 -5.87 12.02
C SER A 236 11.99 -4.44 11.51
N ILE A 237 11.06 -4.28 10.57
CA ILE A 237 10.49 -2.96 10.31
C ILE A 237 9.66 -2.62 11.55
N ARG A 238 9.99 -1.54 12.25
CA ARG A 238 9.38 -1.20 13.55
C ARG A 238 7.84 -1.08 13.46
N HIS A 239 7.28 -0.82 12.28
CA HIS A 239 5.84 -0.72 12.03
C HIS A 239 5.46 -1.20 10.62
N PRO A 240 5.11 -2.49 10.42
CA PRO A 240 4.60 -3.02 9.14
C PRO A 240 3.41 -2.23 8.57
N ILE A 241 2.59 -1.63 9.45
CA ILE A 241 1.40 -0.84 9.09
C ILE A 241 1.77 0.47 8.36
N GLN A 242 2.95 1.03 8.60
CA GLN A 242 3.38 2.26 7.91
C GLN A 242 3.63 2.03 6.41
N MET A 243 3.88 0.79 5.99
CA MET A 243 4.08 0.44 4.58
C MET A 243 2.80 0.58 3.76
N LEU A 244 1.64 0.25 4.34
CA LEU A 244 0.31 0.40 3.72
C LEU A 244 -0.17 1.84 3.59
N MET A 245 0.43 2.78 4.33
CA MET A 245 0.02 4.20 4.32
C MET A 245 0.88 5.09 3.41
N LEU A 246 1.89 4.51 2.73
CA LEU A 246 2.81 5.24 1.85
C LEU A 246 2.47 5.08 0.35
N CYS A 247 1.51 4.22 0.01
CA CYS A 247 1.00 4.02 -1.35
C CYS A 247 -0.27 4.85 -1.60
#